data_AF-A0A836RLB4-F1
#
_entry.id   AF-A0A836RLB4-F1
#
_cell.length_a   1.000
_cell.length_b   1.000
_cell.length_c   1.000
_cell.angle_alpha   90.00
_cell.angle_beta   90.00
_cell.angle_gamma   90.00
#
_symmetry.space_group_name_H-M   'P 1'
#
loop_
_entity.id
_entity.type
_entity.pdbx_description
1 polymer ?
#
loop_
_entity_poly.entity_id
_entity_poly.type
_entity_poly.pdbx_seq_one_letter_code
_entity_poly.pdbx_strand_id
1 'polypeptide(L)'
;MCSPPCTTFRPTCLRKTWSPCSRRRCVWDVTANAACWKSCTSNLSRTLQRGRIMNGRERVAGLLRGEPVDSLPLMPITMLFAAHHAGVPYGRYAADHRVLVDAQLRTAEDFDFDYVSCISDPAREAADCGAVVHYPDDQPPAIDESQALLADKSKLSSLKVPDPLGGGRMFDRVQAAAAFRERVGGEKLIEGWIEGPMAEAADLRGINTVMLDFYDDPPFVRDLFEFVLEMELQ
;
A
#
# COMPACT_ATOMS: atom_id res chain seq x y z
N MET A 1 13.90 -14.03 66.01
CA MET A 1 13.71 -15.50 66.05
C MET A 1 13.97 -16.05 64.65
N CYS A 2 14.60 -17.23 64.56
CA CYS A 2 14.82 -18.04 63.35
C CYS A 2 15.63 -17.41 62.20
N SER A 3 16.40 -18.26 61.48
CA SER A 3 17.42 -17.89 60.49
C SER A 3 17.30 -18.68 59.17
N PRO A 4 17.82 -18.16 58.04
CA PRO A 4 17.98 -18.89 56.76
C PRO A 4 19.28 -19.73 56.73
N PRO A 5 19.44 -20.64 55.75
CA PRO A 5 20.15 -20.34 54.49
C PRO A 5 19.23 -20.60 53.26
N CYS A 6 19.56 -20.96 52.02
CA CYS A 6 20.69 -21.60 51.29
C CYS A 6 20.61 -21.17 49.79
N THR A 7 21.65 -21.13 48.94
CA THR A 7 23.11 -21.25 49.14
C THR A 7 23.89 -20.60 47.98
N THR A 8 25.16 -20.27 48.20
CA THR A 8 26.11 -19.68 47.23
C THR A 8 26.91 -20.72 46.44
N PHE A 9 27.42 -20.35 45.27
CA PHE A 9 28.67 -20.90 44.69
C PHE A 9 29.33 -19.82 43.80
N ARG A 10 30.29 -19.02 44.30
CA ARG A 10 31.75 -19.27 44.51
C ARG A 10 32.65 -18.97 43.29
N PRO A 11 33.40 -17.85 43.30
CA PRO A 11 34.54 -17.62 42.42
C PRO A 11 35.87 -18.00 43.10
N THR A 12 36.73 -18.78 42.44
CA THR A 12 38.14 -18.98 42.88
C THR A 12 39.04 -19.51 41.76
N CYS A 13 40.35 -19.30 41.93
CA CYS A 13 41.48 -19.80 41.12
C CYS A 13 41.70 -19.15 39.73
N LEU A 14 42.93 -18.76 39.34
CA LEU A 14 44.22 -18.77 40.07
C LEU A 14 45.12 -17.57 39.69
N ARG A 15 46.27 -17.45 40.38
CA ARG A 15 47.08 -16.22 40.48
C ARG A 15 48.32 -16.21 39.58
N LYS A 16 48.71 -14.99 39.14
CA LYS A 16 50.09 -14.54 38.79
C LYS A 16 50.75 -15.29 37.61
N THR A 17 51.58 -14.65 36.78
CA THR A 17 52.67 -13.73 37.11
C THR A 17 52.78 -12.51 36.19
N TRP A 18 53.38 -11.44 36.73
CA TRP A 18 54.11 -10.43 35.94
C TRP A 18 55.58 -10.86 35.86
N SER A 19 56.21 -10.68 34.70
CA SER A 19 57.67 -10.73 34.54
C SER A 19 58.07 -9.92 33.28
N PRO A 20 59.30 -9.38 33.19
CA PRO A 20 59.54 -8.16 32.41
C PRO A 20 59.82 -8.36 30.92
N CYS A 21 59.69 -7.24 30.21
CA CYS A 21 60.17 -6.92 28.86
C CYS A 21 61.17 -7.92 28.24
N SER A 22 60.74 -8.62 27.18
CA SER A 22 61.66 -9.13 26.15
C SER A 22 61.13 -8.76 24.75
N ARG A 23 62.04 -8.29 23.88
CA ARG A 23 61.69 -7.81 22.54
C ARG A 23 61.37 -8.99 21.61
N ARG A 24 60.10 -9.24 21.32
CA ARG A 24 59.68 -10.02 20.14
C ARG A 24 58.62 -9.23 19.38
N ARG A 25 58.72 -9.21 18.05
CA ARG A 25 57.83 -8.43 17.19
C ARG A 25 56.45 -9.09 17.22
N CYS A 26 55.40 -8.33 17.51
CA CYS A 26 54.06 -8.70 17.06
C CYS A 26 54.08 -8.61 15.53
N VAL A 27 54.12 -9.77 14.88
CA VAL A 27 53.79 -9.87 13.46
C VAL A 27 52.29 -9.58 13.37
N TRP A 28 51.92 -8.53 12.63
CA TRP A 28 50.52 -8.25 12.34
C TRP A 28 50.02 -9.32 11.38
N ASP A 29 49.15 -10.21 11.86
CA ASP A 29 48.45 -11.15 10.99
C ASP A 29 47.35 -10.39 10.22
N VAL A 30 47.67 -10.03 8.98
CA VAL A 30 46.80 -9.24 8.10
C VAL A 30 45.55 -10.04 7.67
N THR A 31 45.56 -11.37 7.81
CA THR A 31 44.52 -12.24 7.25
C THR A 31 43.18 -12.18 8.02
N ALA A 32 43.22 -11.95 9.33
CA ALA A 32 42.04 -11.93 10.18
C ALA A 32 41.08 -10.74 9.95
N ASN A 33 41.51 -9.71 9.23
CA ASN A 33 40.84 -8.40 9.24
C ASN A 33 39.65 -8.30 8.25
N ALA A 34 39.63 -9.09 7.17
CA ALA A 34 38.69 -8.88 6.05
C ALA A 34 37.21 -9.08 6.42
N ALA A 35 36.88 -10.05 7.28
CA ALA A 35 35.51 -10.29 7.73
C ALA A 35 35.05 -9.21 8.73
N CYS A 36 35.93 -8.79 9.64
CA CYS A 36 35.66 -7.72 10.59
C CYS A 36 35.41 -6.39 9.88
N TRP A 37 36.23 -6.05 8.88
CA TRP A 37 36.05 -4.85 8.06
C TRP A 37 34.73 -4.86 7.27
N LYS A 38 34.34 -5.99 6.66
CA LYS A 38 33.03 -6.09 5.97
C LYS A 38 31.84 -5.93 6.94
N SER A 39 31.94 -6.45 8.15
CA SER A 39 30.94 -6.21 9.21
C SER A 39 30.92 -4.74 9.63
N CYS A 40 32.08 -4.11 9.77
CA CYS A 40 32.17 -2.71 10.18
C CYS A 40 31.64 -1.75 9.11
N THR A 41 32.01 -1.92 7.83
CA THR A 41 31.54 -1.06 6.74
C THR A 41 30.05 -1.24 6.42
N SER A 42 29.51 -2.46 6.53
CA SER A 42 28.07 -2.69 6.35
C SER A 42 27.21 -2.16 7.50
N ASN A 43 27.73 -2.14 8.74
CA ASN A 43 27.07 -1.43 9.84
C ASN A 43 27.23 0.09 9.73
N LEU A 44 28.37 0.59 9.23
CA LEU A 44 28.57 2.02 9.00
C LEU A 44 27.63 2.54 7.90
N SER A 45 27.47 1.83 6.78
CA SER A 45 26.53 2.21 5.72
C SER A 45 25.07 2.17 6.19
N ARG A 46 24.66 1.13 6.95
CA ARG A 46 23.32 1.07 7.57
C ARG A 46 23.07 2.21 8.57
N THR A 47 24.08 2.61 9.34
CA THR A 47 23.99 3.73 10.28
C THR A 47 23.91 5.07 9.56
N LEU A 48 24.64 5.25 8.46
CA LEU A 48 24.56 6.44 7.60
C LEU A 48 23.22 6.53 6.85
N GLN A 49 22.67 5.41 6.38
CA GLN A 49 21.35 5.37 5.74
C GLN A 49 20.22 5.83 6.69
N ARG A 50 20.30 5.48 7.99
CA ARG A 50 19.37 5.97 9.02
C ARG A 50 19.46 7.48 9.31
N GLY A 51 20.46 8.18 8.76
CA GLY A 51 20.61 9.63 8.88
C GLY A 51 20.18 10.43 7.65
N ARG A 52 19.72 9.77 6.58
CA ARG A 52 19.20 10.43 5.38
C ARG A 52 17.73 10.77 5.56
N ILE A 53 17.37 12.05 5.47
CA ILE A 53 15.98 12.47 5.28
C ILE A 53 15.50 11.96 3.91
N MET A 54 14.35 11.29 3.89
CA MET A 54 13.68 10.81 2.69
C MET A 54 12.47 11.67 2.35
N ASN A 55 12.06 11.69 1.09
CA ASN A 55 10.72 12.10 0.72
C ASN A 55 9.74 10.92 0.81
N GLY A 56 8.44 11.15 0.71
CA GLY A 56 7.44 10.11 0.90
C GLY A 56 7.51 8.97 -0.11
N ARG A 57 7.82 9.29 -1.38
CA ARG A 57 8.08 8.28 -2.41
C ARG A 57 9.25 7.37 -2.03
N GLU A 58 10.35 7.94 -1.57
CA GLU A 58 11.54 7.18 -1.14
C GLU A 58 11.27 6.34 0.11
N ARG A 59 10.56 6.91 1.09
CA ARG A 59 10.17 6.27 2.35
C ARG A 59 9.27 5.06 2.12
N VAL A 60 8.19 5.21 1.36
CA VAL A 60 7.28 4.09 1.02
C VAL A 60 8.00 3.03 0.19
N ALA A 61 8.71 3.44 -0.86
CA ALA A 61 9.39 2.48 -1.75
C ALA A 61 10.53 1.74 -1.03
N GLY A 62 11.22 2.37 -0.07
CA GLY A 62 12.20 1.73 0.80
C GLY A 62 11.56 0.66 1.70
N LEU A 63 10.45 1.01 2.38
CA LEU A 63 9.72 0.05 3.22
C LEU A 63 9.26 -1.18 2.43
N LEU A 64 8.69 -0.98 1.23
CA LEU A 64 8.22 -2.07 0.36
C LEU A 64 9.34 -3.00 -0.12
N ARG A 65 10.61 -2.53 -0.16
CA ARG A 65 11.79 -3.34 -0.46
C ARG A 65 12.44 -3.97 0.78
N GLY A 66 11.91 -3.71 1.99
CA GLY A 66 12.54 -4.12 3.25
C GLY A 66 13.83 -3.36 3.58
N GLU A 67 14.03 -2.18 3.00
CA GLU A 67 15.22 -1.34 3.20
C GLU A 67 15.07 -0.47 4.48
N PRO A 68 16.19 -0.01 5.08
CA PRO A 68 16.12 0.95 6.18
C PRO A 68 15.56 2.30 5.71
N VAL A 69 14.45 2.71 6.32
CA VAL A 69 13.81 4.03 6.15
C VAL A 69 14.13 4.95 7.34
N ASP A 70 13.87 6.25 7.20
CA ASP A 70 14.05 7.26 8.25
C ASP A 70 12.89 7.30 9.27
N SER A 71 11.66 7.13 8.80
CA SER A 71 10.44 6.93 9.61
C SER A 71 9.49 5.93 8.96
N LEU A 72 8.46 5.50 9.69
CA LEU A 72 7.35 4.73 9.09
C LEU A 72 6.56 5.64 8.13
N PRO A 73 6.11 5.15 6.96
CA PRO A 73 5.30 5.95 6.06
C PRO A 73 3.88 6.19 6.58
N LEU A 74 3.32 7.36 6.28
CA LEU A 74 1.97 7.78 6.61
C LEU A 74 1.09 7.78 5.35
N MET A 75 0.27 6.73 5.22
CA MET A 75 -0.65 6.50 4.10
C MET A 75 -2.06 6.11 4.58
N PRO A 76 -2.85 7.04 5.14
CA PRO A 76 -4.24 6.79 5.51
C PRO A 76 -5.17 6.96 4.30
N ILE A 77 -6.13 6.04 4.10
CA ILE A 77 -7.20 6.22 3.11
C ILE A 77 -8.04 7.44 3.52
N THR A 78 -8.04 8.48 2.68
CA THR A 78 -8.66 9.78 2.98
C THR A 78 -10.10 9.89 2.48
N MET A 79 -10.34 9.65 1.19
CA MET A 79 -11.66 9.72 0.54
C MET A 79 -12.50 10.92 1.01
N LEU A 80 -13.59 10.67 1.76
CA LEU A 80 -14.54 11.66 2.27
C LEU A 80 -13.88 12.76 3.12
N PHE A 81 -12.80 12.42 3.85
CA PHE A 81 -12.01 13.39 4.60
C PHE A 81 -11.34 14.42 3.69
N ALA A 82 -10.77 14.00 2.55
CA ALA A 82 -10.11 14.92 1.61
C ALA A 82 -11.13 15.88 0.97
N ALA A 83 -12.30 15.39 0.58
CA ALA A 83 -13.38 16.23 0.03
C ALA A 83 -13.88 17.27 1.05
N HIS A 84 -14.18 16.83 2.28
CA HIS A 84 -14.61 17.74 3.36
C HIS A 84 -13.54 18.76 3.73
N HIS A 85 -12.27 18.35 3.80
CA HIS A 85 -11.13 19.24 4.09
C HIS A 85 -10.89 20.27 2.98
N ALA A 86 -11.06 19.86 1.71
CA ALA A 86 -11.06 20.75 0.57
C ALA A 86 -12.27 21.70 0.53
N GLY A 87 -13.37 21.35 1.19
CA GLY A 87 -14.62 22.12 1.22
C GLY A 87 -15.53 21.86 0.02
N VAL A 88 -15.47 20.66 -0.57
CA VAL A 88 -16.25 20.26 -1.76
C VAL A 88 -17.19 19.08 -1.45
N PRO A 89 -18.40 19.04 -2.05
CA PRO A 89 -19.29 17.89 -1.89
C PRO A 89 -18.70 16.61 -2.48
N TYR A 90 -18.92 15.46 -1.83
CA TYR A 90 -18.27 14.21 -2.22
C TYR A 90 -18.62 13.75 -3.64
N GLY A 91 -19.85 13.99 -4.11
CA GLY A 91 -20.26 13.69 -5.49
C GLY A 91 -19.46 14.45 -6.54
N ARG A 92 -18.81 15.57 -6.19
CA ARG A 92 -17.87 16.29 -7.07
C ARG A 92 -16.47 15.67 -7.03
N TYR A 93 -15.99 15.30 -5.84
CA TYR A 93 -14.75 14.57 -5.67
C TYR A 93 -14.76 13.21 -6.42
N ALA A 94 -15.89 12.49 -6.40
CA ALA A 94 -16.05 11.17 -7.04
C ALA A 94 -16.51 11.21 -8.52
N ALA A 95 -16.57 12.39 -9.14
CA ALA A 95 -16.98 12.58 -10.55
C ALA A 95 -16.06 13.47 -11.39
N ASP A 96 -15.02 14.08 -10.80
CA ASP A 96 -14.05 14.93 -11.51
C ASP A 96 -12.66 14.77 -10.89
N HIS A 97 -11.75 14.11 -11.62
CA HIS A 97 -10.37 13.90 -11.18
C HIS A 97 -9.63 15.17 -10.78
N ARG A 98 -10.01 16.35 -11.31
CA ARG A 98 -9.34 17.62 -10.96
C ARG A 98 -9.67 18.02 -9.53
N VAL A 99 -10.94 17.87 -9.15
CA VAL A 99 -11.44 18.08 -7.77
C VAL A 99 -10.81 17.07 -6.82
N LEU A 100 -10.70 15.80 -7.26
CA LEU A 100 -10.02 14.74 -6.50
C LEU A 100 -8.54 15.07 -6.26
N VAL A 101 -7.81 15.45 -7.31
CA VAL A 101 -6.37 15.72 -7.28
C VAL A 101 -6.05 16.93 -6.42
N ASP A 102 -6.82 18.02 -6.52
CA ASP A 102 -6.65 19.20 -5.65
C ASP A 102 -6.94 18.88 -4.18
N ALA A 103 -8.01 18.12 -3.90
CA ALA A 103 -8.36 17.72 -2.54
C ALA A 103 -7.30 16.81 -1.91
N GLN A 104 -6.81 15.83 -2.66
CA GLN A 104 -5.76 14.89 -2.22
C GLN A 104 -4.42 15.59 -2.00
N LEU A 105 -4.00 16.48 -2.91
CA LEU A 105 -2.74 17.21 -2.77
C LEU A 105 -2.75 18.14 -1.57
N ARG A 106 -3.82 18.93 -1.39
CA ARG A 106 -3.96 19.80 -0.21
C ARG A 106 -3.97 18.98 1.09
N THR A 107 -4.65 17.83 1.11
CA THR A 107 -4.65 16.94 2.28
C THR A 107 -3.26 16.36 2.56
N ALA A 108 -2.52 15.96 1.52
CA ALA A 108 -1.17 15.43 1.65
C ALA A 108 -0.10 16.50 1.98
N GLU A 109 -0.40 17.78 1.76
CA GLU A 109 0.39 18.94 2.20
C GLU A 109 0.08 19.29 3.67
N ASP A 110 -1.20 19.55 3.99
CA ASP A 110 -1.65 20.00 5.32
C ASP A 110 -1.35 18.98 6.45
N PHE A 111 -1.20 17.68 6.12
CA PHE A 111 -0.95 16.59 7.08
C PHE A 111 0.35 15.79 6.83
N ASP A 112 1.24 16.26 5.94
CA ASP A 112 2.51 15.61 5.57
C ASP A 112 2.39 14.10 5.25
N PHE A 113 1.41 13.72 4.42
CA PHE A 113 1.25 12.33 3.98
C PHE A 113 2.27 11.97 2.91
N ASP A 114 2.80 10.75 2.95
CA ASP A 114 3.87 10.30 2.05
C ASP A 114 3.40 10.04 0.60
N TYR A 115 2.11 10.17 0.36
CA TYR A 115 1.43 9.75 -0.86
C TYR A 115 0.24 10.62 -1.22
N VAL A 116 -0.27 10.40 -2.43
CA VAL A 116 -1.60 10.83 -2.89
C VAL A 116 -2.31 9.62 -3.49
N SER A 117 -3.61 9.48 -3.22
CA SER A 117 -4.42 8.39 -3.77
C SER A 117 -5.37 8.87 -4.85
N CYS A 118 -5.61 8.02 -5.85
CA CYS A 118 -6.65 8.24 -6.85
C CYS A 118 -8.05 7.73 -6.41
N ILE A 119 -8.16 7.09 -5.24
CA ILE A 119 -9.37 6.41 -4.75
C ILE A 119 -10.58 7.35 -4.58
N SER A 120 -11.77 6.87 -4.92
CA SER A 120 -13.03 7.61 -4.67
C SER A 120 -14.26 6.74 -4.40
N ASP A 121 -14.35 5.58 -5.04
CA ASP A 121 -15.51 4.67 -4.99
C ASP A 121 -15.16 3.36 -5.73
N PRO A 122 -15.80 2.23 -5.39
CA PRO A 122 -15.65 0.96 -6.11
C PRO A 122 -16.47 0.93 -7.42
N ALA A 123 -17.44 1.83 -7.58
CA ALA A 123 -18.34 1.88 -8.73
C ALA A 123 -17.71 2.60 -9.95
N ARG A 124 -16.44 2.27 -10.26
CA ARG A 124 -15.68 2.83 -11.39
C ARG A 124 -15.65 1.84 -12.55
N GLU A 125 -15.12 0.66 -12.30
CA GLU A 125 -14.95 -0.43 -13.26
C GLU A 125 -16.32 -1.04 -13.60
N ALA A 126 -17.13 -1.40 -12.59
CA ALA A 126 -18.52 -1.83 -12.77
C ALA A 126 -19.39 -0.84 -13.58
N ALA A 127 -19.17 0.46 -13.43
CA ALA A 127 -19.93 1.49 -14.17
C ALA A 127 -19.58 1.52 -15.66
N ASP A 128 -18.30 1.35 -16.00
CA ASP A 128 -17.85 1.27 -17.40
C ASP A 128 -18.18 -0.10 -18.03
N CYS A 129 -18.34 -1.16 -17.23
CA CYS A 129 -19.04 -2.40 -17.59
C CYS A 129 -20.57 -2.21 -17.81
N GLY A 130 -21.12 -1.04 -17.45
CA GLY A 130 -22.52 -0.67 -17.67
C GLY A 130 -23.47 -0.96 -16.50
N ALA A 131 -22.97 -1.17 -15.28
CA ALA A 131 -23.80 -1.34 -14.09
C ALA A 131 -24.58 -0.07 -13.75
N VAL A 132 -25.73 -0.23 -13.09
CA VAL A 132 -26.53 0.91 -12.61
C VAL A 132 -25.91 1.43 -11.32
N VAL A 133 -25.53 2.72 -11.31
CA VAL A 133 -24.88 3.38 -10.17
C VAL A 133 -25.69 4.61 -9.76
N HIS A 134 -25.93 4.73 -8.46
CA HIS A 134 -26.49 5.92 -7.82
C HIS A 134 -25.37 6.91 -7.48
N TYR A 135 -25.59 8.19 -7.75
CA TYR A 135 -24.62 9.27 -7.55
C TYR A 135 -25.19 10.34 -6.59
N PRO A 136 -25.00 10.20 -5.27
CA PRO A 136 -25.41 11.21 -4.30
C PRO A 136 -24.55 12.49 -4.41
N ASP A 137 -25.11 13.66 -4.09
CA ASP A 137 -24.38 14.93 -4.11
C ASP A 137 -23.19 14.96 -3.13
N ASP A 138 -23.32 14.30 -1.98
CA ASP A 138 -22.36 14.38 -0.86
C ASP A 138 -22.15 13.06 -0.10
N GLN A 139 -22.25 11.93 -0.83
CA GLN A 139 -21.87 10.59 -0.36
C GLN A 139 -21.21 9.83 -1.52
N PRO A 140 -20.46 8.73 -1.27
CA PRO A 140 -19.89 7.91 -2.34
C PRO A 140 -20.93 7.40 -3.34
N PRO A 141 -20.60 7.34 -4.64
CA PRO A 141 -21.32 6.53 -5.61
C PRO A 141 -21.51 5.09 -5.13
N ALA A 142 -22.66 4.50 -5.42
CA ALA A 142 -23.04 3.16 -4.96
C ALA A 142 -23.79 2.38 -6.04
N ILE A 143 -23.48 1.08 -6.18
CA ILE A 143 -24.17 0.16 -7.07
C ILE A 143 -25.64 -0.01 -6.67
N ASP A 144 -26.52 -0.09 -7.67
CA ASP A 144 -27.89 -0.54 -7.48
C ASP A 144 -27.96 -2.09 -7.49
N GLU A 145 -27.82 -2.73 -6.32
CA GLU A 145 -27.96 -4.19 -6.20
C GLU A 145 -29.34 -4.69 -6.69
N SER A 146 -30.39 -3.86 -6.70
CA SER A 146 -31.71 -4.25 -7.25
C SER A 146 -31.74 -4.30 -8.78
N GLN A 147 -30.72 -3.73 -9.43
CA GLN A 147 -30.48 -3.73 -10.88
C GLN A 147 -29.08 -4.27 -11.23
N ALA A 148 -28.52 -5.15 -10.38
CA ALA A 148 -27.19 -5.73 -10.52
C ALA A 148 -26.91 -6.23 -11.95
N LEU A 149 -25.76 -5.88 -12.52
CA LEU A 149 -25.46 -6.09 -13.94
C LEU A 149 -25.62 -7.56 -14.36
N LEU A 150 -25.19 -8.47 -13.48
CA LEU A 150 -25.23 -9.92 -13.64
C LEU A 150 -26.35 -10.58 -12.83
N ALA A 151 -27.50 -9.90 -12.64
CA ALA A 151 -28.70 -10.53 -12.06
C ALA A 151 -29.11 -11.82 -12.81
N ASP A 152 -28.98 -11.81 -14.14
CA ASP A 152 -28.82 -13.03 -14.96
C ASP A 152 -27.34 -13.30 -15.22
N LYS A 153 -26.88 -14.49 -14.83
CA LYS A 153 -25.51 -14.98 -15.06
C LYS A 153 -25.14 -15.10 -16.54
N SER A 154 -26.11 -15.42 -17.41
CA SER A 154 -25.86 -15.70 -18.82
C SER A 154 -25.17 -14.53 -19.54
N LYS A 155 -25.47 -13.31 -19.08
CA LYS A 155 -24.95 -12.05 -19.59
C LYS A 155 -23.44 -11.88 -19.43
N LEU A 156 -22.79 -12.58 -18.49
CA LEU A 156 -21.33 -12.55 -18.35
C LEU A 156 -20.64 -12.94 -19.67
N SER A 157 -21.18 -13.94 -20.38
CA SER A 157 -20.67 -14.40 -21.67
C SER A 157 -20.79 -13.39 -22.84
N SER A 158 -21.45 -12.25 -22.62
CA SER A 158 -21.60 -11.16 -23.60
C SER A 158 -21.01 -9.82 -23.14
N LEU A 159 -20.47 -9.74 -21.91
CA LEU A 159 -19.70 -8.59 -21.47
C LEU A 159 -18.39 -8.47 -22.26
N LYS A 160 -17.79 -7.29 -22.20
CA LYS A 160 -16.47 -6.98 -22.74
C LYS A 160 -15.74 -6.16 -21.70
N VAL A 161 -14.45 -6.44 -21.54
CA VAL A 161 -13.52 -5.57 -20.80
C VAL A 161 -13.62 -4.14 -21.36
N PRO A 162 -13.92 -3.13 -20.54
CA PRO A 162 -13.89 -1.73 -20.97
C PRO A 162 -12.46 -1.28 -21.31
N ASP A 163 -12.31 -0.34 -22.24
CA ASP A 163 -11.03 0.33 -22.47
C ASP A 163 -10.81 1.39 -21.37
N PRO A 164 -9.78 1.29 -20.51
CA PRO A 164 -9.49 2.31 -19.49
C PRO A 164 -9.15 3.68 -20.09
N LEU A 165 -8.87 3.76 -21.40
CA LEU A 165 -8.66 5.00 -22.15
C LEU A 165 -9.89 5.43 -22.97
N GLY A 166 -10.98 4.65 -22.93
CA GLY A 166 -12.20 4.83 -23.75
C GLY A 166 -13.09 6.02 -23.38
N GLY A 167 -12.72 6.83 -22.38
CA GLY A 167 -13.47 8.02 -21.96
C GLY A 167 -14.44 7.84 -20.79
N GLY A 168 -14.48 6.66 -20.17
CA GLY A 168 -15.35 6.34 -19.03
C GLY A 168 -14.84 6.81 -17.65
N ARG A 169 -15.42 6.24 -16.58
CA ARG A 169 -15.02 6.48 -15.19
C ARG A 169 -13.63 5.92 -14.86
N MET A 170 -13.16 4.90 -15.58
CA MET A 170 -11.77 4.41 -15.56
C MET A 170 -10.81 5.43 -16.21
N PHE A 171 -11.23 6.14 -17.26
CA PHE A 171 -10.40 7.17 -17.89
C PHE A 171 -10.19 8.39 -16.99
N ASP A 172 -11.22 8.82 -16.26
CA ASP A 172 -11.08 9.84 -15.21
C ASP A 172 -10.06 9.42 -14.13
N ARG A 173 -10.04 8.13 -13.76
CA ARG A 173 -9.06 7.54 -12.84
C ARG A 173 -7.62 7.57 -13.41
N VAL A 174 -7.44 7.31 -14.72
CA VAL A 174 -6.13 7.46 -15.40
C VAL A 174 -5.68 8.94 -15.45
N GLN A 175 -6.60 9.87 -15.70
CA GLN A 175 -6.28 11.31 -15.69
C GLN A 175 -5.88 11.82 -14.30
N ALA A 176 -6.47 11.29 -13.22
CA ALA A 176 -6.02 11.57 -11.85
C ALA A 176 -4.54 11.19 -11.66
N ALA A 177 -4.16 9.97 -12.04
CA ALA A 177 -2.79 9.47 -11.92
C ALA A 177 -1.79 10.30 -12.76
N ALA A 178 -2.20 10.75 -13.96
CA ALA A 178 -1.40 11.64 -14.80
C ALA A 178 -1.19 13.02 -14.14
N ALA A 179 -2.27 13.66 -13.65
CA ALA A 179 -2.19 14.97 -13.00
C ALA A 179 -1.37 14.94 -11.68
N PHE A 180 -1.46 13.86 -10.89
CA PHE A 180 -0.54 13.65 -9.75
C PHE A 180 0.91 13.49 -10.21
N ARG A 181 1.14 12.78 -11.33
CA ARG A 181 2.49 12.54 -11.87
C ARG A 181 3.15 13.83 -12.37
N GLU A 182 2.38 14.79 -12.88
CA GLU A 182 2.87 16.12 -13.22
C GLU A 182 3.17 16.99 -12.00
N ARG A 183 2.37 16.88 -10.92
CA ARG A 183 2.42 17.79 -9.77
C ARG A 183 3.33 17.37 -8.63
N VAL A 184 3.48 16.07 -8.35
CA VAL A 184 4.31 15.52 -7.24
C VAL A 184 5.16 14.30 -7.66
N GLY A 185 5.37 14.13 -8.96
CA GLY A 185 6.00 12.97 -9.59
C GLY A 185 7.48 12.74 -9.25
N GLY A 186 7.75 12.25 -8.04
CA GLY A 186 9.11 12.06 -7.52
C GLY A 186 9.21 12.29 -6.00
N GLU A 187 8.24 13.00 -5.44
CA GLU A 187 8.23 13.47 -4.05
C GLU A 187 7.34 12.63 -3.14
N LYS A 188 6.10 12.37 -3.60
CA LYS A 188 5.12 11.51 -2.93
C LYS A 188 4.89 10.24 -3.77
N LEU A 189 4.45 9.14 -3.14
CA LEU A 189 3.94 7.99 -3.89
C LEU A 189 2.60 8.37 -4.52
N ILE A 190 2.28 7.79 -5.68
CA ILE A 190 0.96 7.91 -6.32
C ILE A 190 0.33 6.51 -6.22
N GLU A 191 -0.75 6.40 -5.45
CA GLU A 191 -1.55 5.18 -5.35
C GLU A 191 -2.66 5.22 -6.41
N GLY A 192 -2.61 4.25 -7.32
CA GLY A 192 -3.78 3.87 -8.12
C GLY A 192 -4.68 2.94 -7.31
N TRP A 193 -5.96 2.88 -7.67
CA TRP A 193 -6.93 1.96 -7.11
C TRP A 193 -7.76 1.35 -8.23
N ILE A 194 -7.93 0.03 -8.12
CA ILE A 194 -8.67 -0.93 -8.96
C ILE A 194 -9.25 -1.97 -7.98
N GLU A 195 -10.31 -2.68 -8.37
CA GLU A 195 -11.01 -3.56 -7.43
C GLU A 195 -10.46 -5.00 -7.44
N GLY A 196 -10.66 -5.69 -6.30
CA GLY A 196 -10.33 -7.11 -6.20
C GLY A 196 -11.39 -7.97 -6.90
N PRO A 197 -11.06 -9.19 -7.38
CA PRO A 197 -12.03 -10.06 -8.05
C PRO A 197 -13.27 -10.40 -7.19
N MET A 198 -13.16 -10.36 -5.86
CA MET A 198 -14.29 -10.51 -4.94
C MET A 198 -15.10 -9.21 -4.73
N ALA A 199 -14.48 -8.05 -4.88
CA ALA A 199 -15.15 -6.75 -4.72
C ALA A 199 -15.95 -6.42 -6.00
N GLU A 200 -15.29 -6.32 -7.15
CA GLU A 200 -15.96 -6.08 -8.43
C GLU A 200 -17.00 -7.19 -8.76
N ALA A 201 -16.78 -8.45 -8.36
CA ALA A 201 -17.83 -9.46 -8.47
C ALA A 201 -19.05 -9.15 -7.60
N ALA A 202 -18.90 -8.56 -6.42
CA ALA A 202 -20.01 -8.09 -5.61
C ALA A 202 -20.69 -6.84 -6.21
N ASP A 203 -19.93 -5.92 -6.82
CA ASP A 203 -20.47 -4.75 -7.53
C ASP A 203 -21.22 -5.15 -8.83
N LEU A 204 -20.77 -6.19 -9.53
CA LEU A 204 -21.44 -6.70 -10.74
C LEU A 204 -22.65 -7.63 -10.45
N ARG A 205 -22.62 -8.39 -9.34
CA ARG A 205 -23.59 -9.49 -9.04
C ARG A 205 -24.48 -9.25 -7.81
N GLY A 206 -24.14 -8.29 -6.96
CA GLY A 206 -24.69 -8.10 -5.61
C GLY A 206 -24.04 -9.04 -4.59
N ILE A 207 -23.57 -8.49 -3.45
CA ILE A 207 -22.74 -9.21 -2.47
C ILE A 207 -23.42 -10.46 -1.93
N ASN A 208 -24.70 -10.37 -1.60
CA ASN A 208 -25.47 -11.49 -1.07
C ASN A 208 -25.60 -12.64 -2.08
N THR A 209 -25.64 -12.32 -3.37
CA THR A 209 -25.86 -13.28 -4.45
C THR A 209 -24.58 -14.00 -4.81
N VAL A 210 -23.45 -13.29 -4.98
CA VAL A 210 -22.15 -13.93 -5.24
C VAL A 210 -21.72 -14.83 -4.07
N MET A 211 -22.06 -14.46 -2.82
CA MET A 211 -21.80 -15.30 -1.65
C MET A 211 -22.60 -16.61 -1.63
N LEU A 212 -23.76 -16.68 -2.30
CA LEU A 212 -24.51 -17.93 -2.53
C LEU A 212 -23.96 -18.71 -3.73
N ASP A 213 -23.57 -18.01 -4.80
CA ASP A 213 -23.00 -18.63 -6.01
C ASP A 213 -21.70 -19.40 -5.73
N PHE A 214 -20.93 -19.07 -4.68
CA PHE A 214 -19.82 -19.91 -4.21
C PHE A 214 -20.20 -21.36 -3.84
N TYR A 215 -21.47 -21.61 -3.51
CA TYR A 215 -22.00 -22.94 -3.22
C TYR A 215 -22.84 -23.48 -4.38
N ASP A 216 -23.76 -22.67 -4.90
CA ASP A 216 -24.73 -23.08 -5.92
C ASP A 216 -24.09 -23.19 -7.33
N ASP A 217 -23.06 -22.41 -7.63
CA ASP A 217 -22.43 -22.33 -8.95
C ASP A 217 -20.93 -21.91 -8.91
N PRO A 218 -20.05 -22.75 -8.34
CA PRO A 218 -18.61 -22.51 -8.36
C PRO A 218 -18.00 -22.29 -9.76
N PRO A 219 -18.53 -22.85 -10.88
CA PRO A 219 -18.13 -22.45 -12.23
C PRO A 219 -18.32 -20.97 -12.51
N PHE A 220 -19.55 -20.43 -12.38
CA PHE A 220 -19.83 -19.02 -12.64
C PHE A 220 -18.93 -18.07 -11.84
N VAL A 221 -18.65 -18.38 -10.56
CA VAL A 221 -17.76 -17.53 -9.74
C VAL A 221 -16.33 -17.52 -10.26
N ARG A 222 -15.81 -18.63 -10.81
CA ARG A 222 -14.48 -18.64 -11.45
C ARG A 222 -14.48 -17.86 -12.76
N ASP A 223 -15.49 -18.05 -13.60
CA ASP A 223 -15.60 -17.37 -14.89
C ASP A 223 -15.75 -15.84 -14.69
N LEU A 224 -16.45 -15.42 -13.63
CA LEU A 224 -16.55 -14.02 -13.21
C LEU A 224 -15.22 -13.47 -12.67
N PHE A 225 -14.51 -14.25 -11.85
CA PHE A 225 -13.19 -13.84 -11.34
C PHE A 225 -12.15 -13.75 -12.46
N GLU A 226 -12.20 -14.63 -13.47
CA GLU A 226 -11.34 -14.54 -14.65
C GLU A 226 -11.65 -13.28 -15.47
N PHE A 227 -12.93 -12.92 -15.65
CA PHE A 227 -13.33 -11.66 -16.31
C PHE A 227 -12.78 -10.42 -15.59
N VAL A 228 -12.86 -10.37 -14.24
CA VAL A 228 -12.29 -9.24 -13.48
C VAL A 228 -10.76 -9.25 -13.57
N LEU A 229 -10.11 -10.40 -13.46
CA LEU A 229 -8.65 -10.50 -13.61
C LEU A 229 -8.18 -10.15 -15.03
N GLU A 230 -9.00 -10.38 -16.06
CA GLU A 230 -8.74 -9.94 -17.43
C GLU A 230 -8.84 -8.41 -17.55
N MET A 231 -9.83 -7.80 -16.89
CA MET A 231 -10.04 -6.34 -16.88
C MET A 231 -8.95 -5.57 -16.12
N GLU A 232 -8.57 -6.07 -14.94
CA GLU A 232 -7.75 -5.32 -13.97
C GLU A 232 -6.22 -5.47 -14.19
N LEU A 233 -5.80 -6.19 -15.25
CA LEU A 233 -4.39 -6.48 -15.56
C LEU A 233 -3.93 -6.08 -16.97
N GLN A 234 -4.78 -5.44 -17.79
CA GLN A 234 -4.47 -5.04 -19.18
C GLN A 234 -4.04 -3.57 -19.35
#